data_AF-A0A077L6E0-F1
#
_entry.id   AF-A0A077L6E0-F1
#
_cell.length_a   1.000
_cell.length_b   1.000
_cell.length_c   1.000
_cell.angle_alpha   90.00
_cell.angle_beta   90.00
_cell.angle_gamma   90.00
#
_symmetry.space_group_name_H-M   'P 1'
#
loop_
_entity.id
_entity.type
_entity.pdbx_description
1 polymer ?
#
loop_
_entity_poly.entity_id
_entity_poly.type
_entity_poly.pdbx_seq_one_letter_code
_entity_poly.pdbx_strand_id
1 'polypeptide(L)'
;VDAHYYAGVTYDYYKNVFNRNSYDNAGAALKSTVHYSRNYNNAFWNGSQMVYGDGDGTTFIPLSGGLDVIGHELTHAVTERSSNLTYQNESGALNEAISDIFGTLVEFYDNRNPDFEIGEDIYTPNTAGDALRSMSDPTKYGDPDHYSKRYTGTSDNGGVH
;
A
#
# COMPACT_ATOMS: atom_id res chain seq x y z
N VAL A 1 6.22 15.47 5.52
CA VAL A 1 6.95 15.79 4.28
C VAL A 1 6.72 14.67 3.28
N ASP A 2 7.02 13.45 3.70
CA ASP A 2 6.93 12.21 2.91
C ASP A 2 5.57 12.01 2.25
N ALA A 3 4.46 12.17 3.01
CA ALA A 3 3.10 12.09 2.46
C ALA A 3 2.86 12.97 1.22
N HIS A 4 3.47 14.16 1.17
CA HIS A 4 3.32 15.08 0.05
C HIS A 4 4.27 14.73 -1.09
N TYR A 5 5.52 14.41 -0.76
CA TYR A 5 6.56 14.10 -1.73
C TYR A 5 6.25 12.78 -2.46
N TYR A 6 5.99 11.69 -1.72
CA TYR A 6 5.73 10.38 -2.30
C TYR A 6 4.42 10.33 -3.08
N ALA A 7 3.38 11.09 -2.70
CA ALA A 7 2.20 11.23 -3.54
C ALA A 7 2.53 11.83 -4.92
N GLY A 8 3.51 12.75 -4.99
CA GLY A 8 4.04 13.29 -6.24
C GLY A 8 4.81 12.23 -7.05
N VAL A 9 5.66 11.44 -6.40
CA VAL A 9 6.39 10.33 -7.05
C VAL A 9 5.41 9.30 -7.65
N THR A 10 4.40 8.89 -6.89
CA THR A 10 3.37 7.96 -7.37
C THR A 10 2.56 8.54 -8.53
N TYR A 11 2.22 9.84 -8.49
CA TYR A 11 1.59 10.53 -9.61
C TYR A 11 2.48 10.47 -10.87
N ASP A 12 3.76 10.80 -10.72
CA ASP A 12 4.72 10.82 -11.82
C ASP A 12 4.90 9.42 -12.42
N TYR A 13 4.95 8.37 -11.60
CA TYR A 13 4.98 6.99 -12.07
C TYR A 13 3.77 6.68 -12.96
N TYR A 14 2.54 6.89 -12.47
CA TYR A 14 1.33 6.63 -13.26
C TYR A 14 1.27 7.46 -14.54
N LYS A 15 1.70 8.73 -14.47
CA LYS A 15 1.69 9.63 -15.61
C LYS A 15 2.74 9.26 -16.65
N ASN A 16 3.97 8.98 -16.24
CA ASN A 16 5.09 8.77 -17.16
C ASN A 16 5.12 7.35 -17.73
N VAL A 17 4.74 6.36 -16.94
CA VAL A 17 4.79 4.94 -17.36
C VAL A 17 3.52 4.53 -18.11
N PHE A 18 2.34 5.01 -17.68
CA PHE A 18 1.06 4.59 -18.25
C PHE A 18 0.27 5.70 -18.96
N ASN A 19 0.80 6.92 -19.00
CA ASN A 19 0.07 8.11 -19.47
C ASN A 19 -1.27 8.33 -18.73
N ARG A 20 -1.37 7.87 -17.47
CA ARG A 20 -2.56 8.04 -16.64
C ARG A 20 -2.50 9.37 -15.88
N ASN A 21 -3.50 10.23 -16.03
CA ASN A 21 -3.54 11.51 -15.33
C ASN A 21 -4.26 11.41 -13.96
N SER A 22 -3.50 11.18 -12.88
CA SER A 22 -4.03 10.94 -11.53
C SER A 22 -4.87 9.65 -11.38
N TYR A 23 -5.39 9.39 -10.18
CA TYR A 23 -6.09 8.15 -9.86
C TYR A 23 -7.40 7.97 -10.64
N ASP A 24 -7.99 9.03 -11.21
CA ASP A 24 -9.23 8.99 -11.99
C ASP A 24 -9.01 9.15 -13.51
N ASN A 25 -7.75 9.26 -13.94
CA ASN A 25 -7.37 9.60 -15.31
C ASN A 25 -7.92 10.94 -15.84
N ALA A 26 -8.34 11.84 -14.95
CA ALA A 26 -8.89 13.15 -15.28
C ALA A 26 -8.24 14.29 -14.46
N GLY A 27 -7.14 14.02 -13.77
CA GLY A 27 -6.38 15.03 -13.03
C GLY A 27 -6.98 15.37 -11.67
N ALA A 28 -7.65 14.43 -11.01
CA ALA A 28 -8.10 14.63 -9.64
C ALA A 28 -6.95 15.05 -8.71
N ALA A 29 -7.27 15.94 -7.78
CA ALA A 29 -6.33 16.41 -6.76
C ALA A 29 -6.02 15.29 -5.76
N LEU A 30 -4.74 15.04 -5.52
CA LEU A 30 -4.27 14.12 -4.47
C LEU A 30 -4.34 14.81 -3.12
N LYS A 31 -5.06 14.20 -2.18
CA LYS A 31 -5.24 14.70 -0.82
C LYS A 31 -4.72 13.65 0.16
N SER A 32 -3.91 14.12 1.11
CA SER A 32 -3.30 13.30 2.15
C SER A 32 -3.51 13.95 3.51
N THR A 33 -3.96 13.17 4.49
CA THR A 33 -4.02 13.58 5.91
C THR A 33 -3.03 12.74 6.72
N VAL A 34 -2.15 13.39 7.48
CA VAL A 34 -1.19 12.76 8.40
C VAL A 34 -1.58 13.08 9.85
N HIS A 35 -0.88 12.49 10.84
CA HIS A 35 -1.23 12.61 12.26
C HIS A 35 -2.67 12.18 12.54
N TYR A 36 -3.14 11.15 11.80
CA TYR A 36 -4.49 10.64 11.97
C TYR A 36 -4.60 9.80 13.24
N SER A 37 -5.50 10.21 14.13
CA SER A 37 -5.71 9.56 15.43
C SER A 37 -4.44 9.56 16.29
N ARG A 38 -4.39 8.73 17.34
CA ARG A 38 -3.25 8.58 18.23
C ARG A 38 -2.76 7.14 18.20
N ASN A 39 -1.46 6.94 18.01
CA ASN A 39 -0.81 5.62 17.97
C ASN A 39 -1.49 4.68 16.96
N TYR A 40 -1.88 5.23 15.81
CA TYR A 40 -2.66 4.50 14.83
C TYR A 40 -1.72 3.74 13.88
N ASN A 41 -1.70 2.42 14.01
CA ASN A 41 -0.87 1.51 13.23
C ASN A 41 -1.56 1.14 11.90
N ASN A 42 -1.99 2.14 11.12
CA ASN A 42 -2.50 1.88 9.79
C ASN A 42 -2.47 3.12 8.87
N ALA A 43 -2.54 2.86 7.57
CA ALA A 43 -2.81 3.82 6.51
C ALA A 43 -4.02 3.30 5.72
N PHE A 44 -4.73 4.20 5.02
CA PHE A 44 -5.84 3.79 4.16
C PHE A 44 -6.25 4.87 3.15
N TRP A 45 -6.75 4.44 2.00
CA TRP A 45 -7.64 5.20 1.14
C TRP A 45 -9.09 5.12 1.62
N ASN A 46 -9.76 6.26 1.82
CA ASN A 46 -11.12 6.29 2.36
C ASN A 46 -12.23 6.53 1.32
N GLY A 47 -11.93 6.39 0.02
CA GLY A 47 -12.85 6.74 -1.07
C GLY A 47 -12.69 8.19 -1.57
N SER A 48 -11.90 9.03 -0.90
CA SER A 48 -11.69 10.43 -1.30
C SER A 48 -10.30 11.00 -1.01
N GLN A 49 -9.55 10.43 -0.07
CA GLN A 49 -8.20 10.85 0.27
C GLN A 49 -7.42 9.70 0.90
N MET A 50 -6.09 9.82 0.91
CA MET A 50 -5.19 8.95 1.68
C MET A 50 -5.05 9.48 3.11
N VAL A 51 -4.98 8.57 4.07
CA VAL A 51 -4.89 8.89 5.50
C VAL A 51 -3.79 8.04 6.12
N TYR A 52 -2.92 8.66 6.92
CA TYR A 52 -1.77 8.00 7.53
C TYR A 52 -1.74 8.23 9.04
N GLY A 53 -1.67 7.15 9.80
CA GLY A 53 -1.35 7.20 11.22
C GLY A 53 0.13 7.47 11.49
N ASP A 54 0.43 7.85 12.73
CA ASP A 54 1.80 8.06 13.19
C ASP A 54 2.49 6.78 13.68
N GLY A 55 1.75 5.66 13.74
CA GLY A 55 2.21 4.46 14.42
C GLY A 55 2.33 4.64 15.93
N ASP A 56 2.56 3.54 16.65
CA ASP A 56 2.78 3.54 18.10
C ASP A 56 4.25 3.69 18.52
N GLY A 57 5.17 3.77 17.55
CA GLY A 57 6.61 3.85 17.75
C GLY A 57 7.30 2.51 18.02
N THR A 58 6.56 1.41 17.99
CA THR A 58 7.06 0.04 18.24
C THR A 58 6.72 -0.93 17.11
N THR A 59 5.47 -0.95 16.67
CA THR A 59 4.98 -1.69 15.51
C THR A 59 5.21 -0.90 14.24
N PHE A 60 4.94 0.41 14.29
CA PHE A 60 5.14 1.31 13.17
C PHE A 60 5.69 2.66 13.66
N ILE A 61 6.54 3.27 12.84
CA ILE A 61 6.76 4.73 12.82
C ILE A 61 5.73 5.38 11.88
N PRO A 62 5.72 6.71 11.66
CA PRO A 62 4.71 7.34 10.80
C PRO A 62 4.63 6.70 9.41
N LEU A 63 3.45 6.18 9.06
CA LEU A 63 3.30 5.26 7.92
C LEU A 63 3.51 5.93 6.56
N SER A 64 3.43 7.26 6.49
CA SER A 64 3.77 7.99 5.27
C SER A 64 5.25 7.91 4.89
N GLY A 65 6.10 7.34 5.75
CA GLY A 65 7.53 7.18 5.52
C GLY A 65 7.89 6.10 4.49
N GLY A 66 7.00 5.14 4.22
CA GLY A 66 7.17 4.10 3.19
C GLY A 66 6.62 4.57 1.86
N LEU A 67 7.45 4.56 0.82
CA LEU A 67 7.02 4.97 -0.54
C LEU A 67 6.05 3.94 -1.12
N ASP A 68 6.35 2.66 -0.97
CA ASP A 68 5.48 1.54 -1.32
C ASP A 68 4.10 1.64 -0.65
N VAL A 69 4.02 2.03 0.63
CA VAL A 69 2.76 2.27 1.36
C VAL A 69 1.98 3.40 0.71
N ILE A 70 2.62 4.50 0.33
CA ILE A 70 1.93 5.60 -0.37
C ILE A 70 1.48 5.18 -1.78
N GLY A 71 2.32 4.41 -2.47
CA GLY A 71 2.00 3.80 -3.76
C GLY A 71 0.79 2.86 -3.66
N HIS A 72 0.76 2.03 -2.63
CA HIS A 72 -0.31 1.09 -2.29
C HIS A 72 -1.62 1.84 -2.03
N GLU A 73 -1.63 2.82 -1.13
CA GLU A 73 -2.86 3.57 -0.81
C GLU A 73 -3.43 4.33 -2.02
N LEU A 74 -2.56 4.93 -2.83
CA LEU A 74 -3.04 5.62 -4.03
C LEU A 74 -3.53 4.63 -5.10
N THR A 75 -2.98 3.41 -5.12
CA THR A 75 -3.42 2.35 -6.03
C THR A 75 -4.82 1.86 -5.71
N HIS A 76 -5.25 1.83 -4.44
CA HIS A 76 -6.66 1.58 -4.12
C HIS A 76 -7.61 2.58 -4.80
N ALA A 77 -7.23 3.86 -4.86
CA ALA A 77 -8.01 4.88 -5.57
C ALA A 77 -8.05 4.62 -7.09
N VAL A 78 -6.95 4.13 -7.67
CA VAL A 78 -6.89 3.71 -9.09
C VAL A 78 -7.80 2.50 -9.32
N THR A 79 -7.76 1.49 -8.45
CA THR A 79 -8.61 0.30 -8.50
C THR A 79 -10.09 0.70 -8.41
N GLU A 80 -10.47 1.56 -7.47
CA GLU A 80 -11.84 2.07 -7.33
C GLU A 80 -12.33 2.76 -8.62
N ARG A 81 -11.48 3.55 -9.28
CA ARG A 81 -11.82 4.27 -10.53
C ARG A 81 -11.63 3.44 -11.81
N SER A 82 -11.33 2.15 -11.69
CA SER A 82 -11.11 1.26 -12.83
C SER A 82 -11.91 -0.03 -12.70
N SER A 83 -11.30 -1.10 -12.22
CA SER A 83 -11.95 -2.42 -12.05
C SER A 83 -13.00 -2.43 -10.94
N ASN A 84 -12.88 -1.53 -9.97
CA ASN A 84 -13.76 -1.40 -8.80
C ASN A 84 -13.97 -2.74 -8.09
N LEU A 85 -12.87 -3.47 -7.85
CA LEU A 85 -12.88 -4.76 -7.18
C LEU A 85 -13.46 -4.63 -5.78
N THR A 86 -14.53 -5.36 -5.51
CA THR A 86 -15.16 -5.43 -4.18
C THR A 86 -14.12 -5.89 -3.15
N TYR A 87 -14.01 -5.15 -2.05
CA TYR A 87 -13.06 -5.41 -0.97
C TYR A 87 -13.51 -6.56 -0.04
N GLN A 88 -13.61 -7.76 -0.62
CA GLN A 88 -14.03 -8.98 0.07
C GLN A 88 -13.57 -10.24 -0.67
N ASN A 89 -13.16 -11.26 0.07
CA ASN A 89 -12.72 -12.57 -0.45
C ASN A 89 -11.68 -12.39 -1.59
N GLU A 90 -11.72 -13.24 -2.62
CA GLU A 90 -10.75 -13.22 -3.72
C GLU A 90 -10.70 -11.90 -4.51
N SER A 91 -11.82 -11.17 -4.65
CA SER A 91 -11.78 -9.85 -5.30
C SER A 91 -11.08 -8.81 -4.43
N GLY A 92 -11.21 -8.92 -3.10
CA GLY A 92 -10.46 -8.10 -2.16
C GLY A 92 -8.99 -8.45 -2.14
N ALA A 93 -8.65 -9.74 -2.16
CA ALA A 93 -7.26 -10.19 -2.27
C ALA A 93 -6.58 -9.74 -3.56
N LEU A 94 -7.31 -9.70 -4.68
CA LEU A 94 -6.81 -9.07 -5.91
C LEU A 94 -6.67 -7.55 -5.78
N ASN A 95 -7.53 -6.88 -5.01
CA ASN A 95 -7.44 -5.44 -4.77
C ASN A 95 -6.16 -5.10 -3.99
N GLU A 96 -5.91 -5.81 -2.88
CA GLU A 96 -4.68 -5.72 -2.08
C GLU A 96 -3.43 -6.04 -2.90
N ALA A 97 -3.43 -7.18 -3.59
CA ALA A 97 -2.28 -7.59 -4.41
C ALA A 97 -1.97 -6.57 -5.53
N ILE A 98 -2.98 -5.95 -6.14
CA ILE A 98 -2.76 -4.87 -7.11
C ILE A 98 -2.10 -3.67 -6.42
N SER A 99 -2.55 -3.29 -5.22
CA SER A 99 -1.94 -2.20 -4.47
C SER A 99 -0.48 -2.50 -4.10
N ASP A 100 -0.15 -3.71 -3.65
CA ASP A 100 1.24 -4.14 -3.36
C ASP A 100 2.11 -4.14 -4.62
N ILE A 101 1.61 -4.70 -5.73
CA ILE A 101 2.33 -4.71 -7.01
C ILE A 101 2.69 -3.30 -7.45
N PHE A 102 1.72 -2.38 -7.45
CA PHE A 102 1.99 -1.02 -7.92
C PHE A 102 2.78 -0.19 -6.90
N GLY A 103 2.59 -0.41 -5.59
CA GLY A 103 3.43 0.16 -4.53
C GLY A 103 4.90 -0.18 -4.75
N THR A 104 5.19 -1.47 -4.90
CA THR A 104 6.54 -1.98 -5.21
C THR A 104 7.09 -1.38 -6.51
N LEU A 105 6.30 -1.36 -7.59
CA LEU A 105 6.78 -0.80 -8.86
C LEU A 105 7.06 0.71 -8.79
N VAL A 106 6.34 1.46 -7.95
CA VAL A 106 6.61 2.88 -7.67
C VAL A 106 7.92 3.03 -6.91
N GLU A 107 8.18 2.15 -5.95
CA GLU A 107 9.46 2.12 -5.23
C GLU A 107 10.63 1.84 -6.17
N PHE A 108 10.51 0.84 -7.06
CA PHE A 108 11.49 0.58 -8.11
C PHE A 108 11.65 1.75 -9.09
N TYR A 109 10.57 2.49 -9.38
CA TYR A 109 10.62 3.66 -10.24
C TYR A 109 11.45 4.80 -9.63
N ASP A 110 11.32 5.01 -8.32
CA ASP A 110 12.09 6.01 -7.58
C ASP A 110 13.51 5.54 -7.25
N ASN A 111 13.72 4.21 -7.17
CA ASN A 111 15.01 3.53 -7.12
C ASN A 111 15.89 3.94 -5.92
N ARG A 112 15.27 4.11 -4.74
CA ARG A 112 15.95 4.30 -3.45
C ARG A 112 15.74 3.07 -2.57
N ASN A 113 16.69 2.14 -2.62
CA ASN A 113 16.63 0.84 -1.93
C ASN A 113 15.42 -0.03 -2.31
N PRO A 114 15.06 -0.15 -3.59
CA PRO A 114 13.85 -0.88 -3.94
C PRO A 114 13.98 -2.37 -3.68
N ASP A 115 12.93 -2.98 -3.17
CA ASP A 115 12.83 -4.43 -3.00
C ASP A 115 11.41 -4.97 -3.23
N PHE A 116 11.14 -6.22 -2.81
CA PHE A 116 9.87 -6.92 -3.01
C PHE A 116 9.17 -7.21 -1.67
N GLU A 117 9.58 -6.52 -0.61
CA GLU A 117 8.91 -6.49 0.67
C GLU A 117 7.94 -5.30 0.71
N ILE A 118 7.06 -5.28 1.72
CA ILE A 118 6.06 -4.21 1.87
C ILE A 118 6.18 -3.61 3.27
N GLY A 119 6.40 -2.31 3.35
CA GLY A 119 6.41 -1.48 4.56
C GLY A 119 7.67 -1.62 5.42
N GLU A 120 8.74 -2.22 4.92
CA GLU A 120 10.03 -2.42 5.61
C GLU A 120 10.65 -1.11 6.11
N ASP A 121 10.45 0.01 5.41
CA ASP A 121 10.93 1.33 5.84
C ASP A 121 10.23 1.88 7.10
N ILE A 122 9.03 1.36 7.44
CA ILE A 122 8.20 1.90 8.53
C ILE A 122 7.80 0.88 9.60
N TYR A 123 7.94 -0.41 9.30
CA TYR A 123 7.54 -1.50 10.18
C TYR A 123 8.64 -1.79 11.20
N THR A 124 8.23 -2.09 12.44
CA THR A 124 9.09 -2.64 13.50
C THR A 124 10.48 -2.00 13.57
N PRO A 125 10.61 -0.68 13.86
CA PRO A 125 11.88 0.07 13.73
C PRO A 125 13.07 -0.45 14.56
N ASN A 126 12.84 -1.43 15.45
CA ASN A 126 13.87 -2.07 16.27
C ASN A 126 14.19 -3.51 15.82
N THR A 127 13.59 -3.98 14.74
CA THR A 127 13.86 -5.26 14.08
C THR A 127 14.40 -4.95 12.68
N ALA A 128 15.55 -5.51 12.30
CA ALA A 128 16.17 -5.21 11.02
C ALA A 128 15.87 -6.31 10.01
N GLY A 129 15.48 -5.93 8.79
CA GLY A 129 15.28 -6.86 7.67
C GLY A 129 13.94 -7.63 7.69
N ASP A 130 12.99 -7.18 8.51
CA ASP A 130 11.59 -7.58 8.43
C ASP A 130 10.74 -6.52 7.74
N ALA A 131 9.50 -6.90 7.43
CA ALA A 131 8.52 -6.13 6.69
C ALA A 131 7.12 -6.63 7.06
N LEU A 132 6.08 -5.94 6.60
CA LEU A 132 4.71 -6.37 6.83
C LEU A 132 4.33 -7.59 5.98
N ARG A 133 4.72 -7.59 4.70
CA ARG A 133 4.52 -8.68 3.73
C ARG A 133 5.75 -8.86 2.86
N SER A 134 5.83 -10.01 2.17
CA SER A 134 6.85 -10.29 1.16
C SER A 134 6.16 -10.79 -0.09
N MET A 135 6.39 -10.12 -1.21
CA MET A 135 5.94 -10.61 -2.52
C MET A 135 6.82 -11.74 -3.05
N SER A 136 8.10 -11.75 -2.65
CA SER A 136 9.08 -12.74 -3.12
C SER A 136 8.98 -14.08 -2.38
N ASP A 137 8.62 -14.06 -1.09
CA ASP A 137 8.31 -15.23 -0.27
C ASP A 137 7.19 -14.90 0.74
N PRO A 138 5.91 -14.95 0.34
CA PRO A 138 4.77 -14.64 1.23
C PRO A 138 4.76 -15.50 2.51
N THR A 139 5.30 -16.72 2.44
CA THR A 139 5.32 -17.62 3.59
C THR A 139 6.21 -17.14 4.74
N LYS A 140 7.15 -16.21 4.46
CA LYS A 140 8.02 -15.56 5.45
C LYS A 140 7.22 -14.88 6.58
N TYR A 141 6.06 -14.32 6.25
CA TYR A 141 5.17 -13.65 7.21
C TYR A 141 3.83 -14.38 7.42
N GLY A 142 3.71 -15.60 6.89
CA GLY A 142 2.55 -16.48 7.12
C GLY A 142 1.49 -16.46 6.02
N ASP A 143 1.71 -15.71 4.94
CA ASP A 143 0.76 -15.58 3.84
C ASP A 143 0.86 -16.76 2.85
N PRO A 144 -0.22 -17.11 2.14
CA PRO A 144 -0.23 -18.24 1.21
C PRO A 144 0.51 -17.93 -0.10
N ASP A 145 1.43 -18.83 -0.49
CA ASP A 145 2.18 -18.79 -1.76
C ASP A 145 1.52 -19.61 -2.89
N HIS A 146 0.42 -20.29 -2.59
CA HIS A 146 -0.24 -21.21 -3.52
C HIS A 146 -1.73 -21.30 -3.21
N TYR A 147 -2.56 -21.37 -4.26
CA TYR A 147 -4.02 -21.35 -4.12
C TYR A 147 -4.59 -22.50 -3.25
N SER A 148 -3.90 -23.63 -3.17
CA SER A 148 -4.29 -24.73 -2.27
C SER A 148 -4.17 -24.39 -0.78
N LYS A 149 -3.41 -23.35 -0.43
CA LYS A 149 -3.19 -22.86 0.94
C LYS A 149 -4.06 -21.64 1.27
N ARG A 150 -4.93 -21.19 0.35
CA ARG A 150 -5.71 -19.96 0.53
C ARG A 150 -6.55 -20.00 1.82
N TYR A 151 -6.65 -18.86 2.48
CA TYR A 151 -7.57 -18.67 3.59
C TYR A 151 -9.02 -18.69 3.11
N THR A 152 -9.92 -19.29 3.89
CA THR A 152 -11.36 -19.39 3.55
C THR A 152 -12.27 -19.05 4.73
N GLY A 153 -11.71 -18.38 5.75
CA GLY A 153 -12.49 -17.91 6.90
C GLY A 153 -13.11 -16.55 6.63
N THR A 154 -13.56 -15.88 7.69
CA THR A 154 -14.30 -14.60 7.61
C THR A 154 -13.53 -13.41 8.16
N SER A 155 -12.38 -13.63 8.81
CA SER A 155 -11.53 -12.53 9.28
C SER A 155 -10.98 -11.75 8.09
N ASP A 156 -10.60 -10.50 8.33
CA ASP A 156 -9.95 -9.66 7.32
C ASP A 156 -10.70 -9.64 5.98
N ASN A 157 -12.01 -9.37 6.04
CA ASN A 157 -12.88 -9.35 4.86
C ASN A 157 -12.85 -10.65 4.01
N GLY A 158 -12.46 -11.79 4.60
CA GLY A 158 -12.26 -13.05 3.88
C GLY A 158 -10.80 -13.32 3.49
N GLY A 159 -9.82 -12.76 4.22
CA GLY A 159 -8.38 -12.88 3.96
C GLY A 159 -7.98 -12.12 2.71
N VAL A 160 -8.16 -10.80 2.73
CA VAL A 160 -7.80 -9.93 1.61
C VAL A 160 -6.32 -9.56 1.63
N HIS A 161 -5.72 -9.44 2.81
CA HIS A 161 -4.27 -9.33 2.98
C HIS A 161 -3.65 -10.73 3.11
#